data_AF-A0A2U3AIN8-F1
#
_entry.id   AF-A0A2U3AIN8-F1
#
_cell.length_a   1.000
_cell.length_b   1.000
_cell.length_c   1.000
_cell.angle_alpha   90.00
_cell.angle_beta   90.00
_cell.angle_gamma   90.00
#
_symmetry.space_group_name_H-M   'P 1'
#
loop_
_entity.id
_entity.type
_entity.pdbx_description
1 polymer ?
#
loop_
_entity_poly.entity_id
_entity_poly.type
_entity_poly.pdbx_seq_one_letter_code
_entity_poly.pdbx_strand_id
1 'polypeptide(L)'
;MLAKKLVFILFTAILFLTFNFNVSAKDLETGTYSVDYTVLKEGESSTSIANDYFIKPAKLIIKDTKPYIEIIIGKSNWTKKVTINKSKEYLVSDNADKDQRTVQFALKDISEKQQGTVDVYIDEEVDGEDFLYDNSYGIQFVFKEESIKKLSSTPDEVKIEVKKENKKNETTFAMRGLAYGLIAVVVLVFALVIIRRMRGRKK
;
A
#
# COMPACT_ATOMS: atom_id res chain seq x y z
N MET A 1 -16.61 -23.65 46.57
CA MET A 1 -17.14 -23.22 45.25
C MET A 1 -16.83 -21.75 44.93
N LEU A 2 -16.69 -20.85 45.92
CA LEU A 2 -16.34 -19.44 45.72
C LEU A 2 -14.96 -19.22 45.07
N ALA A 3 -13.91 -19.92 45.52
CA ALA A 3 -12.54 -19.74 45.01
C ALA A 3 -12.39 -20.11 43.52
N LYS A 4 -13.14 -21.10 43.02
CA LYS A 4 -13.10 -21.51 41.61
C LYS A 4 -13.80 -20.50 40.68
N LYS A 5 -14.81 -19.77 41.17
CA LYS A 5 -15.47 -18.68 40.43
C LYS A 5 -14.60 -17.43 40.36
N LEU A 6 -13.85 -17.10 41.42
CA LEU A 6 -12.89 -15.99 41.42
C LEU A 6 -11.71 -16.20 40.45
N VAL A 7 -11.16 -17.41 40.38
CA VAL A 7 -10.08 -17.73 39.43
C VAL A 7 -10.56 -17.64 37.97
N PHE A 8 -11.80 -18.05 37.69
CA PHE A 8 -12.37 -17.97 36.34
C PHE A 8 -12.65 -16.53 35.90
N ILE A 9 -13.10 -15.66 36.82
CA ILE A 9 -13.33 -14.22 36.55
C ILE A 9 -12.00 -13.48 36.34
N LEU A 10 -10.94 -13.85 37.07
CA LEU A 10 -9.60 -13.28 36.87
C LEU A 10 -8.99 -13.72 35.52
N PHE A 11 -9.26 -14.95 35.07
CA PHE A 11 -8.80 -15.47 33.78
C PHE A 11 -9.53 -14.82 32.59
N THR A 12 -10.82 -14.50 32.73
CA THR A 12 -11.58 -13.76 31.70
C THR A 12 -11.21 -12.28 31.62
N ALA A 13 -10.82 -11.66 32.74
CA ALA A 13 -10.40 -10.26 32.76
C ALA A 13 -9.03 -10.05 32.10
N ILE A 14 -8.13 -11.04 32.17
CA ILE A 14 -6.82 -11.00 31.50
C ILE A 14 -6.96 -11.20 29.98
N LEU A 15 -7.95 -11.99 29.52
CA LEU A 15 -8.21 -12.19 28.09
C LEU A 15 -8.78 -10.93 27.39
N PHE A 16 -9.37 -10.00 28.14
CA PHE A 16 -9.82 -8.70 27.63
C PHE A 16 -8.72 -7.63 27.60
N LEU A 17 -7.58 -7.84 28.26
CA LEU A 17 -6.50 -6.85 28.33
C LEU A 17 -5.50 -6.91 27.15
N THR A 18 -5.64 -7.87 26.23
CA THR A 18 -4.70 -8.06 25.12
C THR A 18 -5.29 -7.81 23.73
N PHE A 19 -6.48 -7.21 23.62
CA PHE A 19 -6.96 -6.70 22.33
C PHE A 19 -6.44 -5.28 22.07
N ASN A 20 -5.11 -5.16 22.03
CA ASN A 20 -4.50 -4.07 21.28
C ASN A 20 -4.54 -4.50 19.82
N PHE A 21 -5.62 -4.17 19.11
CA PHE A 21 -5.62 -4.20 17.66
C PHE A 21 -4.57 -3.19 17.18
N ASN A 22 -3.34 -3.65 17.04
CA ASN A 22 -2.42 -3.00 16.11
C ASN A 22 -2.93 -3.39 14.74
N VAL A 23 -3.87 -2.59 14.20
CA VAL A 23 -4.23 -2.65 12.79
C VAL A 23 -2.97 -2.19 12.07
N SER A 24 -2.10 -3.14 11.73
CA SER A 24 -1.15 -2.95 10.66
C SER A 24 -1.97 -2.74 9.39
N ALA A 25 -1.67 -1.70 8.63
CA ALA A 25 -2.45 -1.40 7.43
C ALA A 25 -2.45 -2.50 6.35
N LYS A 26 -1.71 -3.59 6.57
CA LYS A 26 -1.79 -4.83 5.79
C LYS A 26 -3.15 -5.53 5.84
N ASP A 27 -4.01 -5.20 6.81
CA ASP A 27 -5.31 -5.86 7.02
C ASP A 27 -6.54 -4.95 6.88
N LEU A 28 -6.42 -3.82 6.15
CA LEU A 28 -7.60 -3.02 5.83
C LEU A 28 -8.53 -3.80 4.88
N GLU A 29 -9.80 -3.90 5.27
CA GLU A 29 -10.84 -4.44 4.39
C GLU A 29 -11.00 -3.58 3.13
N THR A 30 -11.64 -4.16 2.12
CA THR A 30 -12.08 -3.39 0.95
C THR A 30 -13.03 -2.27 1.39
N GLY A 31 -12.81 -1.07 0.84
CA GLY A 31 -13.59 0.11 1.17
C GLY A 31 -12.88 1.42 0.87
N THR A 32 -13.55 2.51 1.18
CA THR A 32 -13.03 3.88 1.12
C THR A 32 -12.84 4.41 2.54
N TYR A 33 -11.73 5.09 2.77
CA TYR A 33 -11.26 5.58 4.05
C TYR A 33 -10.76 7.03 3.92
N SER A 34 -10.76 7.79 5.01
CA SER A 34 -9.96 9.01 5.14
C SER A 34 -8.69 8.70 5.93
N VAL A 35 -7.58 9.36 5.58
CA VAL A 35 -6.30 9.23 6.30
C VAL A 35 -5.57 10.57 6.33
N ASP A 36 -5.12 10.98 7.51
CA ASP A 36 -4.22 12.12 7.67
C ASP A 36 -2.81 11.76 7.26
N TYR A 37 -2.04 12.76 6.83
CA TYR A 37 -0.66 12.58 6.44
C TYR A 37 0.13 13.87 6.58
N THR A 38 1.46 13.71 6.62
CA THR A 38 2.41 14.81 6.60
C THR A 38 3.32 14.65 5.38
N VAL A 39 3.72 15.77 4.78
CA VAL A 39 4.76 15.79 3.74
C VAL A 39 6.05 16.32 4.35
N LEU A 40 7.09 15.48 4.36
CA LEU A 40 8.41 15.78 4.89
C LEU A 40 9.39 16.12 3.78
N LYS A 41 10.50 16.75 4.13
CA LYS A 41 11.64 16.89 3.22
C LYS A 41 12.27 15.52 2.95
N GLU A 42 12.86 15.34 1.77
CA GLU A 42 13.59 14.11 1.46
C GLU A 42 14.72 13.86 2.46
N GLY A 43 14.76 12.65 3.01
CA GLY A 43 15.81 12.20 3.92
C GLY A 43 15.71 12.74 5.35
N GLU A 44 14.76 13.62 5.66
CA GLU A 44 14.64 14.28 6.96
C GLU A 44 13.33 13.94 7.68
N SER A 45 13.26 14.27 8.97
CA SER A 45 12.04 14.25 9.78
C SER A 45 11.32 15.60 9.83
N SER A 46 11.89 16.64 9.20
CA SER A 46 11.32 17.99 9.19
C SER A 46 10.20 18.12 8.16
N THR A 47 9.14 18.85 8.51
CA THR A 47 8.03 19.14 7.60
C THR A 47 8.52 19.94 6.39
N SER A 48 8.10 19.53 5.20
CA SER A 48 8.37 20.28 3.96
C SER A 48 7.44 21.48 3.84
N ILE A 49 7.91 22.58 3.25
CA ILE A 49 7.04 23.70 2.85
C ILE A 49 5.91 23.22 1.94
N ALA A 50 6.17 22.19 1.12
CA ALA A 50 5.16 21.59 0.25
C ALA A 50 3.94 21.07 1.04
N ASN A 51 4.09 20.72 2.32
CA ASN A 51 3.02 20.15 3.13
C ASN A 51 1.74 20.99 3.14
N ASP A 52 1.87 22.32 3.12
CA ASP A 52 0.75 23.24 3.24
C ASP A 52 -0.08 23.34 1.96
N TYR A 53 0.49 22.93 0.82
CA TYR A 53 -0.18 22.88 -0.48
C TYR A 53 -0.90 21.56 -0.74
N PHE A 54 -0.64 20.55 0.07
CA PHE A 54 -1.35 19.27 0.00
C PHE A 54 -2.50 19.27 1.01
N ILE A 55 -3.76 19.16 0.58
CA ILE A 55 -4.92 19.28 1.48
C ILE A 55 -5.17 17.97 2.22
N LYS A 56 -5.45 18.05 3.53
CA LYS A 56 -5.73 16.90 4.41
C LYS A 56 -7.20 16.87 4.86
N PRO A 57 -7.76 15.69 5.17
CA PRO A 57 -7.19 14.36 4.99
C PRO A 57 -7.14 13.94 3.51
N ALA A 58 -6.33 12.94 3.19
CA ALA A 58 -6.40 12.24 1.91
C ALA A 58 -7.48 11.16 1.94
N LYS A 59 -7.91 10.72 0.76
CA LYS A 59 -8.84 9.60 0.62
C LYS A 59 -8.08 8.33 0.23
N LEU A 60 -8.18 7.30 1.06
CA LEU A 60 -7.57 5.99 0.87
C LEU A 60 -8.62 5.01 0.36
N ILE A 61 -8.35 4.37 -0.76
CA ILE A 61 -9.21 3.37 -1.38
C ILE A 61 -8.49 2.03 -1.32
N ILE A 62 -9.11 1.05 -0.67
CA ILE A 62 -8.64 -0.33 -0.63
C ILE A 62 -9.52 -1.14 -1.58
N LYS A 63 -8.93 -1.66 -2.65
CA LYS A 63 -9.62 -2.50 -3.63
C LYS A 63 -8.75 -3.71 -3.96
N ASP A 64 -9.31 -4.91 -3.82
CA ASP A 64 -8.58 -6.17 -4.04
C ASP A 64 -7.28 -6.25 -3.20
N THR A 65 -7.32 -5.78 -1.95
CA THR A 65 -6.17 -5.70 -1.03
C THR A 65 -5.05 -4.77 -1.52
N LYS A 66 -5.30 -3.94 -2.54
CA LYS A 66 -4.35 -2.93 -3.04
C LYS A 66 -4.74 -1.53 -2.55
N PRO A 67 -3.81 -0.78 -1.96
CA PRO A 67 -4.06 0.60 -1.53
C PRO A 67 -3.85 1.59 -2.67
N TYR A 68 -4.79 2.51 -2.80
CA TYR A 68 -4.73 3.67 -3.68
C TYR A 68 -5.02 4.92 -2.88
N ILE A 69 -4.31 6.00 -3.15
CA ILE A 69 -4.49 7.27 -2.45
C ILE A 69 -4.93 8.35 -3.42
N GLU A 70 -5.98 9.08 -3.06
CA GLU A 70 -6.36 10.34 -3.68
C GLU A 70 -5.93 11.50 -2.80
N ILE A 71 -5.13 12.39 -3.38
CA ILE A 71 -4.56 13.57 -2.74
C ILE A 71 -5.06 14.80 -3.48
N ILE A 72 -5.51 15.80 -2.72
CA ILE A 72 -5.88 17.10 -3.25
C ILE A 72 -4.65 18.02 -3.14
N ILE A 73 -4.27 18.62 -4.25
CA ILE A 73 -3.20 19.61 -4.37
C ILE A 73 -3.87 20.98 -4.54
N GLY A 74 -3.60 21.91 -3.63
CA GLY A 74 -3.94 23.32 -3.76
C GLY A 74 -2.79 24.10 -4.41
N LYS A 75 -3.10 25.32 -4.89
CA LYS A 75 -2.20 26.05 -5.79
C LYS A 75 -1.78 25.17 -6.96
N SER A 76 -2.80 24.59 -7.60
CA SER A 76 -2.65 23.63 -8.68
C SER A 76 -1.84 24.24 -9.83
N ASN A 77 -2.09 25.52 -10.13
CA ASN A 77 -1.37 26.29 -11.14
C ASN A 77 0.15 26.36 -10.89
N TRP A 78 0.60 26.45 -9.63
CA TRP A 78 2.02 26.52 -9.26
C TRP A 78 2.71 25.16 -9.33
N THR A 79 1.95 24.07 -9.16
CA THR A 79 2.50 22.72 -9.10
C THR A 79 2.40 22.04 -10.46
N LYS A 80 3.51 21.91 -11.17
CA LYS A 80 3.57 21.29 -12.51
C LYS A 80 3.37 19.78 -12.48
N LYS A 81 3.98 19.10 -11.50
CA LYS A 81 3.95 17.64 -11.43
C LYS A 81 4.29 17.13 -10.03
N VAL A 82 3.54 16.13 -9.57
CA VAL A 82 3.86 15.34 -8.38
C VAL A 82 4.10 13.89 -8.77
N THR A 83 5.07 13.25 -8.11
CA THR A 83 5.28 11.80 -8.20
C THR A 83 5.27 11.15 -6.83
N ILE A 84 4.85 9.89 -6.79
CA ILE A 84 4.99 9.01 -5.64
C ILE A 84 5.58 7.68 -6.12
N ASN A 85 6.66 7.23 -5.48
CA ASN A 85 7.45 6.05 -5.84
C ASN A 85 7.78 5.99 -7.35
N LYS A 86 8.20 7.13 -7.91
CA LYS A 86 8.50 7.32 -9.35
C LYS A 86 7.29 7.18 -10.28
N SER A 87 6.10 6.94 -9.76
CA SER A 87 4.85 6.93 -10.52
C SER A 87 4.32 8.35 -10.66
N LYS A 88 3.91 8.71 -11.87
CA LYS A 88 3.29 10.02 -12.15
C LYS A 88 1.87 10.07 -11.57
N GLU A 89 1.43 11.26 -11.22
CA GLU A 89 0.04 11.52 -10.84
C GLU A 89 -0.94 11.10 -11.94
N TYR A 90 -2.08 10.53 -11.53
CA TYR A 90 -3.24 10.36 -12.39
C TYR A 90 -4.30 11.39 -12.00
N LEU A 91 -4.69 12.27 -12.93
CA LEU A 91 -5.68 13.31 -12.67
C LEU A 91 -7.08 12.70 -12.48
N VAL A 92 -7.67 12.92 -11.30
CA VAL A 92 -9.02 12.44 -10.97
C VAL A 92 -10.07 13.50 -11.28
N SER A 93 -9.79 14.75 -10.89
CA SER A 93 -10.65 15.90 -11.10
C SER A 93 -9.85 17.19 -10.95
N ASP A 94 -10.32 18.24 -11.60
CA ASP A 94 -9.78 19.60 -11.49
C ASP A 94 -10.87 20.55 -10.95
N ASN A 95 -10.46 21.54 -10.17
CA ASN A 95 -11.31 22.57 -9.60
C ASN A 95 -10.63 23.93 -9.75
N ALA A 96 -10.85 24.57 -10.89
CA ALA A 96 -10.30 25.89 -11.19
C ALA A 96 -10.73 26.97 -10.20
N ASP A 97 -11.98 26.95 -9.71
CA ASP A 97 -12.50 27.98 -8.79
C ASP A 97 -11.74 28.03 -7.47
N LYS A 98 -11.25 26.87 -7.00
CA LYS A 98 -10.44 26.76 -5.78
C LYS A 98 -8.94 26.63 -6.05
N ASP A 99 -8.55 26.64 -7.32
CA ASP A 99 -7.19 26.35 -7.76
C ASP A 99 -6.64 25.06 -7.12
N GLN A 100 -7.41 23.98 -7.30
CA GLN A 100 -7.14 22.66 -6.73
C GLN A 100 -7.27 21.57 -7.79
N ARG A 101 -6.45 20.54 -7.69
CA ARG A 101 -6.68 19.29 -8.42
C ARG A 101 -6.61 18.09 -7.49
N THR A 102 -7.39 17.06 -7.80
CA THR A 102 -7.32 15.76 -7.13
C THR A 102 -6.57 14.79 -8.01
N VAL A 103 -5.56 14.13 -7.44
CA VAL A 103 -4.74 13.15 -8.14
C VAL A 103 -4.74 11.82 -7.39
N GLN A 104 -4.62 10.73 -8.14
CA GLN A 104 -4.57 9.38 -7.60
C GLN A 104 -3.18 8.76 -7.79
N PHE A 105 -2.74 7.97 -6.82
CA PHE A 105 -1.55 7.14 -6.89
C PHE A 105 -1.85 5.72 -6.39
N ALA A 106 -1.19 4.72 -6.98
CA ALA A 106 -1.13 3.38 -6.41
C ALA A 106 -0.01 3.33 -5.37
N LEU A 107 -0.30 2.78 -4.19
CA LEU A 107 0.68 2.61 -3.13
C LEU A 107 1.10 1.14 -3.03
N LYS A 108 2.34 0.92 -2.59
CA LYS A 108 2.81 -0.42 -2.27
C LYS A 108 2.31 -0.85 -0.88
N ASP A 109 2.44 0.06 0.07
CA ASP A 109 2.06 -0.10 1.46
C ASP A 109 1.79 1.31 2.03
N ILE A 110 0.72 1.49 2.79
CA ILE A 110 0.41 2.78 3.43
C ILE A 110 1.22 2.99 4.72
N SER A 111 1.76 1.91 5.32
CA SER A 111 2.64 1.95 6.51
C SER A 111 4.06 2.43 6.19
N GLU A 112 4.49 2.32 4.93
CA GLU A 112 5.81 2.76 4.51
C GLU A 112 5.81 4.28 4.21
N LYS A 113 6.95 4.95 4.41
CA LYS A 113 7.14 6.30 3.87
C LYS A 113 7.18 6.23 2.34
N GLN A 114 6.33 7.00 1.67
CA GLN A 114 6.30 7.02 0.21
C GLN A 114 7.20 8.15 -0.30
N GLN A 115 8.25 7.80 -1.05
CA GLN A 115 9.14 8.79 -1.65
C GLN A 115 8.44 9.49 -2.80
N GLY A 116 8.63 10.79 -2.96
CA GLY A 116 8.00 11.55 -4.04
C GLY A 116 8.86 12.70 -4.52
N THR A 117 8.41 13.32 -5.60
CA THR A 117 8.97 14.58 -6.09
C THR A 117 7.84 15.57 -6.35
N VAL A 118 8.14 16.85 -6.20
CA VAL A 118 7.26 17.94 -6.60
C VAL A 118 8.03 18.89 -7.51
N ASP A 119 7.50 19.11 -8.71
CA ASP A 119 8.00 20.07 -9.69
C ASP A 119 7.10 21.31 -9.63
N VAL A 120 7.68 22.47 -9.32
CA VAL A 120 6.98 23.75 -9.13
C VAL A 120 7.43 24.71 -10.24
N TYR A 121 6.45 25.34 -10.89
CA TYR A 121 6.69 26.37 -11.90
C TYR A 121 5.72 27.53 -11.66
N ILE A 122 6.26 28.71 -11.40
CA ILE A 122 5.52 29.95 -11.17
C ILE A 122 6.18 31.01 -12.05
N ASP A 123 5.38 31.70 -12.85
CA ASP A 123 5.81 32.72 -13.79
C ASP A 123 4.67 33.74 -13.88
N GLU A 124 4.49 34.49 -12.78
CA GLU A 124 3.42 35.47 -12.58
C GLU A 124 3.84 36.55 -11.59
N GLU A 125 3.07 37.63 -11.50
CA GLU A 125 3.30 38.67 -10.50
C GLU A 125 2.85 38.18 -9.11
N VAL A 126 3.77 38.21 -8.14
CA VAL A 126 3.49 37.88 -6.73
C VAL A 126 3.85 39.09 -5.89
N ASP A 127 2.90 39.57 -5.08
CA ASP A 127 3.04 40.76 -4.23
C ASP A 127 3.45 42.05 -4.99
N GLY A 128 3.07 42.18 -6.26
CA GLY A 128 3.34 43.35 -7.08
C GLY A 128 4.67 43.31 -7.84
N GLU A 129 5.39 42.19 -7.79
CA GLU A 129 6.66 42.00 -8.48
C GLU A 129 6.64 40.75 -9.37
N ASP A 130 7.29 40.82 -10.53
CA ASP A 130 7.48 39.67 -11.41
C ASP A 130 8.22 38.55 -10.67
N PHE A 131 7.58 37.39 -10.55
CA PHE A 131 8.13 36.25 -9.82
C PHE A 131 8.24 35.03 -10.73
N LEU A 132 9.50 34.63 -10.99
CA LEU A 132 9.83 33.40 -11.70
C LEU A 132 10.45 32.39 -10.74
N TYR A 133 9.84 31.20 -10.69
CA TYR A 133 10.29 30.10 -9.87
C TYR A 133 10.12 28.78 -10.61
N ASP A 134 11.22 28.08 -10.87
CA ASP A 134 11.23 26.76 -11.51
C ASP A 134 12.17 25.83 -10.73
N ASN A 135 11.60 25.00 -9.87
CA ASN A 135 12.36 24.10 -9.01
C ASN A 135 11.71 22.73 -8.87
N SER A 136 12.53 21.72 -8.64
CA SER A 136 12.10 20.36 -8.33
C SER A 136 12.67 19.94 -6.99
N TYR A 137 11.82 19.36 -6.14
CA TYR A 137 12.19 18.93 -4.78
C TYR A 137 11.83 17.47 -4.55
N GLY A 138 12.71 16.76 -3.85
CA GLY A 138 12.36 15.48 -3.22
C GLY A 138 11.53 15.71 -1.96
N ILE A 139 10.49 14.90 -1.79
CA ILE A 139 9.58 14.92 -0.63
C ILE A 139 9.24 13.51 -0.18
N GLN A 140 8.70 13.37 1.03
CA GLN A 140 8.25 12.09 1.57
C GLN A 140 6.85 12.21 2.16
N PHE A 141 5.93 11.36 1.72
CA PHE A 141 4.60 11.26 2.31
C PHE A 141 4.62 10.26 3.46
N VAL A 142 4.15 10.69 4.63
CA VAL A 142 3.99 9.86 5.83
C VAL A 142 2.53 9.86 6.21
N PHE A 143 1.86 8.73 5.96
CA PHE A 143 0.46 8.52 6.33
C PHE A 143 0.35 8.10 7.79
N LYS A 144 -0.64 8.64 8.49
CA LYS A 144 -0.89 8.37 9.91
C LYS A 144 -1.92 7.26 10.04
N GLU A 145 -1.46 6.02 10.21
CA GLU A 145 -2.35 4.85 10.26
C GLU A 145 -3.42 4.96 11.36
N GLU A 146 -3.06 5.56 12.50
CA GLU A 146 -3.97 5.80 13.62
C GLU A 146 -5.13 6.75 13.29
N SER A 147 -5.03 7.52 12.21
CA SER A 147 -6.08 8.43 11.74
C SER A 147 -7.03 7.78 10.73
N ILE A 148 -6.77 6.54 10.30
CA ILE A 148 -7.55 5.88 9.27
C ILE A 148 -8.99 5.66 9.77
N LYS A 149 -9.94 6.25 9.03
CA LYS A 149 -11.37 6.15 9.33
C LYS A 149 -12.13 5.67 8.12
N LYS A 150 -12.87 4.56 8.28
CA LYS A 150 -13.72 3.99 7.22
C LYS A 150 -14.85 4.97 6.90
N LEU A 151 -14.99 5.31 5.61
CA LEU A 151 -16.04 6.17 5.07
C LEU A 151 -17.13 5.33 4.40
N SER A 152 -16.74 4.26 3.70
CA SER A 152 -17.65 3.37 2.98
C SER A 152 -17.06 1.95 2.89
N SER A 153 -17.90 0.93 2.95
CA SER A 153 -17.51 -0.47 2.64
C SER A 153 -17.48 -0.76 1.14
N THR A 154 -18.13 0.08 0.33
CA THR A 154 -18.02 0.01 -1.13
C THR A 154 -16.85 0.92 -1.54
N PRO A 155 -15.79 0.38 -2.18
CA PRO A 155 -14.65 1.18 -2.58
C PRO A 155 -15.04 2.11 -3.72
N ASP A 156 -14.54 3.34 -3.65
CA ASP A 156 -14.64 4.29 -4.74
C ASP A 156 -13.94 3.75 -6.00
N GLU A 157 -14.30 4.32 -7.15
CA GLU A 157 -13.68 3.95 -8.41
C GLU A 157 -12.19 4.34 -8.44
N VAL A 158 -11.33 3.34 -8.63
CA VAL A 158 -9.91 3.54 -8.90
C VAL A 158 -9.77 3.90 -10.38
N LYS A 159 -9.31 5.12 -10.68
CA LYS A 159 -9.21 5.64 -12.04
C LYS A 159 -7.87 5.32 -12.72
N ILE A 160 -6.84 4.96 -11.96
CA ILE A 160 -5.60 4.44 -12.53
C ILE A 160 -5.91 3.09 -13.20
N GLU A 161 -5.66 2.99 -14.51
CA GLU A 161 -5.73 1.71 -15.22
C GLU A 161 -4.79 0.70 -14.53
N VAL A 162 -5.38 -0.23 -13.78
CA VAL A 162 -4.63 -1.37 -13.24
C VAL A 162 -4.23 -2.22 -14.43
N LYS A 163 -3.00 -2.02 -14.95
CA LYS A 163 -2.36 -3.06 -15.76
C LYS A 163 -2.43 -4.33 -14.93
N LYS A 164 -3.26 -5.28 -15.37
CA LYS A 164 -3.33 -6.61 -14.77
C LYS A 164 -1.93 -7.19 -14.81
N GLU A 165 -1.26 -7.15 -13.68
CA GLU A 165 0.00 -7.85 -13.48
C GLU A 165 -0.31 -9.32 -13.66
N ASN A 166 0.14 -9.87 -14.78
CA ASN A 166 -0.11 -11.25 -15.17
C ASN A 166 0.80 -12.14 -14.32
N LYS A 167 0.44 -12.34 -13.04
CA LYS A 167 1.04 -13.38 -12.17
C LYS A 167 0.60 -14.75 -12.70
N LYS A 168 1.17 -15.18 -13.83
CA LYS A 168 0.88 -16.48 -14.43
C LYS A 168 2.18 -17.26 -14.63
N ASN A 169 2.95 -17.48 -13.57
CA ASN A 169 4.14 -18.33 -13.69
C ASN A 169 4.66 -18.93 -12.39
N GLU A 170 4.58 -18.28 -11.22
CA GLU A 170 5.30 -18.83 -10.06
C GLU A 170 4.56 -19.95 -9.31
N THR A 171 3.25 -19.82 -9.10
CA THR A 171 2.50 -20.83 -8.33
C THR A 171 2.31 -22.15 -9.11
N THR A 172 2.20 -22.07 -10.43
CA THR A 172 2.09 -23.24 -11.31
C THR A 172 3.43 -23.99 -11.43
N PHE A 173 4.56 -23.27 -11.41
CA PHE A 173 5.88 -23.89 -11.50
C PHE A 173 6.25 -24.63 -10.21
N ALA A 174 5.95 -24.05 -9.04
CA ALA A 174 6.20 -24.69 -7.75
C ALA A 174 5.41 -25.99 -7.58
N MET A 175 4.12 -26.02 -7.95
CA MET A 175 3.31 -27.24 -7.89
C MET A 175 3.75 -28.31 -8.91
N ARG A 176 4.14 -27.90 -10.13
CA ARG A 176 4.65 -28.83 -11.15
C ARG A 176 5.99 -29.46 -10.74
N GLY A 177 6.90 -28.69 -10.15
CA GLY A 177 8.18 -29.19 -9.64
C GLY A 177 8.02 -30.25 -8.55
N LEU A 178 7.09 -30.02 -7.60
CA LEU A 178 6.77 -31.00 -6.56
C LEU A 178 6.13 -32.27 -7.13
N ALA A 179 5.26 -32.16 -8.14
CA ALA A 179 4.63 -33.32 -8.78
C ALA A 179 5.64 -34.20 -9.53
N TYR A 180 6.57 -33.61 -10.29
CA TYR A 180 7.62 -34.39 -10.98
C TYR A 180 8.63 -35.01 -10.01
N GLY A 181 8.98 -34.31 -8.92
CA GLY A 181 9.84 -34.88 -7.87
C GLY A 181 9.23 -36.13 -7.23
N LEU A 182 7.93 -36.10 -6.94
CA LEU A 182 7.24 -37.23 -6.31
C LEU A 182 7.10 -38.43 -7.27
N ILE A 183 6.79 -38.20 -8.55
CA ILE A 183 6.71 -39.26 -9.57
C ILE A 183 8.08 -39.92 -9.81
N ALA A 184 9.17 -39.13 -9.88
CA ALA A 184 10.52 -39.66 -10.08
C ALA A 184 10.95 -40.60 -8.94
N VAL A 185 10.64 -40.25 -7.69
CA VAL A 185 10.94 -41.09 -6.52
C VAL A 185 10.16 -42.41 -6.58
N VAL A 186 8.87 -42.37 -6.95
CA VAL A 186 8.04 -43.59 -7.06
C VAL A 186 8.59 -44.53 -8.15
N VAL A 187 8.96 -44.00 -9.32
CA VAL A 187 9.53 -44.81 -10.42
C VAL A 187 10.86 -45.44 -10.02
N LEU A 188 11.72 -44.70 -9.32
CA LEU A 188 13.04 -45.18 -8.91
C LEU A 188 12.93 -46.28 -7.84
N VAL A 189 12.00 -46.14 -6.89
CA VAL A 189 11.69 -47.20 -5.92
C VAL A 189 11.13 -48.45 -6.61
N PHE A 190 10.23 -48.29 -7.58
CA PHE A 190 9.66 -49.42 -8.30
C PHE A 190 10.71 -50.16 -9.14
N ALA A 191 11.60 -49.42 -9.81
CA ALA A 191 12.72 -49.99 -10.55
C ALA A 191 13.67 -50.79 -9.64
N LEU A 192 14.01 -50.25 -8.46
CA LEU A 192 14.84 -50.95 -7.46
C LEU A 192 14.17 -52.23 -6.93
N VAL A 193 12.85 -52.21 -6.72
CA VAL A 193 12.09 -53.40 -6.30
C VAL A 193 12.10 -54.48 -7.39
N ILE A 194 11.90 -54.11 -8.66
CA ILE A 194 11.96 -55.04 -9.79
C ILE A 194 13.38 -55.63 -9.92
N ILE A 195 14.42 -54.80 -9.84
CA ILE A 195 15.82 -55.25 -9.90
C ILE A 195 16.13 -56.23 -8.76
N ARG A 196 15.69 -55.95 -7.53
CA ARG A 196 15.83 -56.89 -6.40
C ARG A 196 15.11 -58.21 -6.66
N ARG A 197 13.89 -58.18 -7.21
CA ARG A 197 13.09 -59.37 -7.51
C ARG A 197 13.70 -60.22 -8.63
N MET A 198 14.33 -59.60 -9.62
CA MET A 198 15.05 -60.32 -10.69
C MET A 198 16.35 -60.96 -10.19
N ARG A 199 17.08 -60.29 -9.28
CA ARG A 199 18.35 -60.82 -8.72
C ARG A 199 18.13 -61.99 -7.76
N GLY A 200 16.97 -62.09 -7.11
CA GLY A 200 16.60 -63.23 -6.25
C GLY A 200 16.09 -64.48 -6.97
N ARG A 201 15.94 -64.45 -8.31
CA ARG A 201 15.43 -65.57 -9.12
C ARG A 201 16.52 -66.40 -9.82
N LYS A 202 17.79 -66.02 -9.68
CA LYS A 202 18.93 -66.86 -10.10
C LYS A 202 19.46 -67.63 -8.88
N LYS A 203 18.78 -68.71 -8.54
CA LYS A 203 19.33 -69.88 -7.86
C LYS A 203 18.77 -71.11 -8.55
#